data_AF-A0A8T5PUZ6-F1
#
_entry.id   AF-A0A8T5PUZ6-F1
#
_cell.length_a   1.000
_cell.length_b   1.000
_cell.length_c   1.000
_cell.angle_alpha   90.00
_cell.angle_beta   90.00
_cell.angle_gamma   90.00
#
_symmetry.space_group_name_H-M   'P 1'
#
loop_
_entity.id
_entity.type
_entity.pdbx_description
1 polymer ?
#
loop_
_entity_poly.entity_id
_entity_poly.type
_entity_poly.pdbx_seq_one_letter_code
_entity_poly.pdbx_strand_id
1 'polypeptide(L)'
;MRISIWIGLPIFAIGILLSYLADAMIQTQTMGVMQTTAALIAAILYIMFSATMLGAGAGLVLHWIFGFASHWKAFIAEIVFSFAIFFVGIGATIMSGNPWTGLQIFFTFLTASATLFILSFTSLFGGVLDGIKTIYKYAKKRIKKR
;
A
#
# COMPACT_ATOMS: atom_id res chain seq x y z
N MET A 1 -19.13 11.81 -7.37
CA MET A 1 -18.42 10.65 -6.79
C MET A 1 -16.96 10.72 -7.21
N ARG A 2 -15.99 10.62 -6.28
CA ARG A 2 -14.57 10.67 -6.62
C ARG A 2 -14.17 9.44 -7.45
N ILE A 3 -13.40 9.63 -8.52
CA ILE A 3 -12.94 8.56 -9.44
C ILE A 3 -12.15 7.45 -8.71
N SER A 4 -11.54 7.78 -7.56
CA SER A 4 -10.72 6.85 -6.77
C SER A 4 -11.45 5.57 -6.34
N ILE A 5 -12.77 5.59 -6.10
CA ILE A 5 -13.51 4.37 -5.71
C ILE A 5 -13.77 3.43 -6.90
N TRP A 6 -14.02 4.00 -8.07
CA TRP A 6 -14.25 3.22 -9.31
C TRP A 6 -12.98 2.53 -9.79
N ILE A 7 -11.81 3.01 -9.38
CA ILE A 7 -10.52 2.38 -9.64
C ILE A 7 -10.13 1.46 -8.46
N GLY A 8 -10.34 1.91 -7.22
CA GLY A 8 -9.97 1.17 -6.01
C GLY A 8 -10.71 -0.14 -5.82
N LEU A 9 -12.03 -0.17 -6.03
CA LEU A 9 -12.83 -1.39 -5.85
C LEU A 9 -12.44 -2.51 -6.84
N PRO A 10 -12.32 -2.27 -8.16
CA PRO A 10 -11.86 -3.30 -9.09
C PRO A 10 -10.44 -3.77 -8.79
N ILE A 11 -9.51 -2.85 -8.48
CA ILE A 11 -8.13 -3.23 -8.14
C ILE A 11 -8.09 -4.10 -6.89
N PHE A 12 -8.88 -3.75 -5.87
CA PHE A 12 -8.98 -4.53 -4.65
C PHE A 12 -9.58 -5.92 -4.89
N ALA A 13 -10.66 -6.01 -5.68
CA ALA A 13 -11.28 -7.28 -6.05
C ALA A 13 -10.32 -8.19 -6.84
N ILE A 14 -9.58 -7.63 -7.80
CA ILE A 14 -8.54 -8.36 -8.54
C ILE A 14 -7.42 -8.79 -7.59
N GLY A 15 -7.00 -7.91 -6.68
CA GLY A 15 -6.02 -8.24 -5.64
C GLY A 15 -6.44 -9.43 -4.79
N ILE A 16 -7.70 -9.49 -4.36
CA ILE A 16 -8.25 -10.64 -3.61
C ILE A 16 -8.18 -11.92 -4.45
N LEU A 17 -8.61 -11.88 -5.72
CA LEU A 17 -8.55 -13.05 -6.60
C LEU A 17 -7.11 -13.54 -6.79
N LEU A 18 -6.16 -12.63 -7.01
CA LEU A 18 -4.74 -12.97 -7.12
C LEU A 18 -4.15 -13.46 -5.80
N SER A 19 -4.66 -12.99 -4.66
CA SER A 19 -4.26 -13.45 -3.33
C SER A 19 -4.60 -14.93 -3.11
N TYR A 20 -5.77 -15.38 -3.57
CA TYR A 20 -6.13 -16.82 -3.51
C TYR A 20 -5.20 -17.69 -4.36
N LEU A 21 -4.83 -17.19 -5.54
CA LEU A 21 -3.85 -17.87 -6.40
C LEU A 21 -2.44 -17.85 -5.78
N ALA A 22 -2.08 -16.76 -5.12
CA ALA A 22 -0.82 -16.65 -4.39
C ALA A 22 -0.76 -17.65 -3.23
N ASP A 23 -1.85 -17.84 -2.47
CA ASP A 23 -1.92 -18.85 -1.42
C ASP A 23 -1.68 -20.28 -1.96
N ALA A 24 -2.29 -20.62 -3.09
CA ALA A 24 -2.04 -21.91 -3.75
C ALA A 24 -0.58 -22.07 -4.17
N MET A 25 0.02 -21.01 -4.74
CA MET A 25 1.45 -21.02 -5.09
C MET A 25 2.34 -21.15 -3.84
N ILE A 26 2.03 -20.44 -2.76
CA ILE A 26 2.75 -20.54 -1.48
C ILE A 26 2.71 -21.97 -0.96
N GLN A 27 1.55 -22.64 -0.99
CA GLN A 27 1.43 -24.04 -0.60
C GLN A 27 2.33 -24.97 -1.44
N THR A 28 2.38 -24.78 -2.76
CA THR A 28 3.25 -25.60 -3.61
C THR A 28 4.75 -25.40 -3.33
N GLN A 29 5.14 -24.18 -2.92
CA GLN A 29 6.52 -23.86 -2.53
C GLN A 29 6.85 -24.45 -1.15
N THR A 30 5.95 -24.35 -0.17
CA THR A 30 6.16 -24.90 1.17
C THR A 30 6.18 -26.42 1.20
N MET A 31 5.45 -27.09 0.31
CA MET A 31 5.48 -28.54 0.14
C MET A 31 6.72 -29.04 -0.62
N GLY A 32 7.57 -28.14 -1.13
CA GLY A 32 8.78 -28.51 -1.89
C GLY A 32 8.52 -29.14 -3.26
N VAL A 33 7.30 -28.99 -3.80
CA VAL A 33 6.89 -29.63 -5.07
C VAL A 33 7.51 -28.93 -6.30
N MET A 34 7.87 -27.65 -6.17
CA MET A 34 8.51 -26.86 -7.24
C MET A 34 9.78 -26.17 -6.74
N GLN A 35 10.94 -26.83 -6.89
CA GLN A 35 12.25 -26.29 -6.45
C GLN A 35 13.18 -25.83 -7.59
N THR A 36 12.66 -25.55 -8.79
CA THR A 36 13.50 -24.92 -9.82
C THR A 36 13.68 -23.44 -9.51
N THR A 37 14.88 -22.90 -9.72
CA THR A 37 15.19 -21.47 -9.50
C THR A 37 14.23 -20.55 -10.26
N ALA A 38 13.84 -20.95 -11.48
CA ALA A 38 12.88 -20.20 -12.30
C ALA A 38 11.48 -20.16 -11.67
N ALA A 39 10.98 -21.29 -11.14
CA ALA A 39 9.67 -21.34 -10.47
C ALA A 39 9.67 -20.52 -9.17
N LEU A 40 10.77 -20.55 -8.42
CA LEU A 40 10.93 -19.78 -7.19
C LEU A 40 10.89 -18.25 -7.46
N ILE A 41 11.62 -17.78 -8.47
CA ILE A 41 11.59 -16.36 -8.87
C ILE A 41 10.20 -15.96 -9.34
N ALA A 42 9.54 -16.78 -10.17
CA ALA A 42 8.19 -16.52 -10.64
C ALA A 42 7.18 -16.42 -9.49
N ALA A 43 7.29 -17.30 -8.49
CA ALA A 43 6.45 -17.27 -7.29
C ALA A 43 6.66 -15.97 -6.49
N ILE A 44 7.90 -15.55 -6.25
CA ILE A 44 8.20 -14.30 -5.54
C ILE A 44 7.57 -13.11 -6.27
N LEU A 45 7.79 -13.00 -7.59
CA LEU A 45 7.24 -11.90 -8.39
C LEU A 45 5.72 -11.87 -8.36
N TYR A 46 5.08 -13.05 -8.44
CA TYR A 46 3.63 -13.17 -8.40
C TYR A 46 3.05 -12.79 -7.02
N ILE A 47 3.66 -13.28 -5.93
CA ILE A 47 3.25 -12.95 -4.56
C ILE A 47 3.40 -11.44 -4.32
N MET A 48 4.51 -10.84 -4.74
CA MET A 48 4.71 -9.39 -4.64
C MET A 48 3.69 -8.61 -5.45
N PHE A 49 3.39 -9.05 -6.68
CA PHE A 49 2.42 -8.40 -7.55
C PHE A 49 1.00 -8.45 -6.96
N SER A 50 0.55 -9.62 -6.53
CA SER A 50 -0.77 -9.80 -5.89
C SER A 50 -0.91 -8.96 -4.62
N ALA A 51 0.11 -8.98 -3.75
CA ALA A 51 0.17 -8.17 -2.54
C ALA A 51 0.11 -6.66 -2.85
N THR A 52 0.84 -6.22 -3.87
CA THR A 52 0.84 -4.81 -4.31
C THR A 52 -0.53 -4.39 -4.81
N MET A 53 -1.21 -5.21 -5.61
CA MET A 53 -2.56 -4.91 -6.09
C MET A 53 -3.56 -4.83 -4.93
N LEU A 54 -3.51 -5.79 -4.01
CA LEU A 54 -4.39 -5.83 -2.84
C LEU A 54 -4.15 -4.60 -1.93
N GLY A 55 -2.89 -4.28 -1.66
CA GLY A 55 -2.49 -3.12 -0.87
C GLY A 55 -2.90 -1.80 -1.51
N ALA A 56 -2.62 -1.60 -2.81
CA ALA A 56 -3.00 -0.39 -3.54
C ALA A 56 -4.52 -0.20 -3.59
N GLY A 57 -5.27 -1.29 -3.84
CA GLY A 57 -6.73 -1.29 -3.81
C GLY A 57 -7.27 -0.88 -2.44
N ALA A 58 -6.76 -1.49 -1.37
CA ALA A 58 -7.14 -1.15 0.01
C ALA A 58 -6.82 0.32 0.34
N GLY A 59 -5.64 0.80 -0.05
CA GLY A 59 -5.22 2.20 0.16
C GLY A 59 -6.12 3.21 -0.57
N LEU A 60 -6.53 2.91 -1.80
CA LEU A 60 -7.47 3.74 -2.57
C LEU A 60 -8.86 3.79 -1.94
N VAL A 61 -9.36 2.67 -1.43
CA VAL A 61 -10.64 2.59 -0.73
C VAL A 61 -10.58 3.39 0.58
N LEU A 62 -9.52 3.22 1.37
CA LEU A 62 -9.32 3.97 2.60
C LEU A 62 -9.20 5.49 2.36
N HIS A 63 -8.46 5.91 1.33
CA HIS A 63 -8.39 7.32 0.93
C HIS A 63 -9.77 7.88 0.56
N TRP A 64 -10.60 7.10 -0.13
CA TRP A 64 -11.97 7.50 -0.43
C TRP A 64 -12.81 7.69 0.84
N ILE A 65 -12.67 6.82 1.85
CA ILE A 65 -13.37 6.95 3.15
C ILE A 65 -12.96 8.24 3.86
N PHE A 66 -11.68 8.60 3.86
CA PHE A 66 -11.22 9.86 4.47
C PHE A 66 -11.56 11.10 3.64
N GLY A 67 -11.84 10.94 2.34
CA GLY A 67 -12.22 12.00 1.41
C GLY A 67 -13.52 12.74 1.74
N PHE A 68 -14.29 12.30 2.74
CA PHE A 68 -15.49 12.99 3.25
C PHE A 68 -15.18 14.01 4.35
N ALA A 69 -13.98 13.99 4.94
CA ALA A 69 -13.56 14.97 5.95
C ALA A 69 -13.02 16.26 5.31
N SER A 70 -12.93 17.34 6.09
CA SER A 70 -12.29 18.58 5.63
C SER A 70 -10.83 18.32 5.25
N HIS A 71 -10.33 18.98 4.20
CA HIS A 71 -9.02 18.70 3.58
C HIS A 71 -7.85 18.55 4.58
N TRP A 72 -7.78 19.40 5.60
CA TRP A 72 -6.75 19.33 6.64
C TRP A 72 -6.91 18.14 7.59
N LYS A 73 -8.15 17.81 7.97
CA LYS A 73 -8.43 16.66 8.84
C LYS A 73 -8.24 15.34 8.11
N ALA A 74 -8.64 15.27 6.83
CA ALA A 74 -8.40 14.12 5.95
C ALA A 74 -6.90 13.86 5.79
N PHE A 75 -6.10 14.90 5.54
CA PHE A 75 -4.64 14.78 5.43
C PHE A 75 -3.99 14.18 6.69
N ILE A 76 -4.31 14.72 7.87
CA ILE A 76 -3.74 14.23 9.13
C ILE A 76 -4.19 12.78 9.38
N ALA A 77 -5.47 12.48 9.17
CA ALA A 77 -6.00 11.13 9.33
C ALA A 77 -5.29 10.13 8.41
N GLU A 78 -5.12 10.46 7.12
CA GLU A 78 -4.45 9.61 6.14
C GLU A 78 -2.98 9.37 6.47
N ILE A 79 -2.25 10.38 6.94
CA ILE A 79 -0.87 10.21 7.41
C ILE A 79 -0.84 9.27 8.62
N VAL A 80 -1.64 9.54 9.65
CA VAL A 80 -1.66 8.69 10.86
C VAL A 80 -2.03 7.25 10.51
N PHE A 81 -3.04 7.05 9.65
CA PHE A 81 -3.44 5.72 9.19
C PHE A 81 -2.35 5.05 8.35
N SER A 82 -1.63 5.78 7.50
CA SER A 82 -0.54 5.20 6.71
C SER A 82 0.55 4.62 7.60
N PHE A 83 0.95 5.33 8.66
CA PHE A 83 1.92 4.84 9.64
C PHE A 83 1.35 3.68 10.46
N ALA A 84 0.10 3.78 10.92
CA ALA A 84 -0.53 2.70 11.67
C ALA A 84 -0.59 1.39 10.87
N ILE A 85 -1.01 1.45 9.60
CA ILE A 85 -1.05 0.32 8.67
C ILE A 85 0.35 -0.27 8.48
N PHE A 86 1.38 0.57 8.34
CA PHE A 86 2.75 0.08 8.20
C PHE A 86 3.21 -0.73 9.42
N PHE A 87 2.99 -0.22 10.64
CA PHE A 87 3.38 -0.92 11.87
C PHE A 87 2.55 -2.19 12.10
N VAL A 88 1.25 -2.15 11.80
CA VAL A 88 0.39 -3.35 11.83
C VAL A 88 0.91 -4.38 10.83
N GLY A 89 1.34 -3.95 9.64
CA GLY A 89 1.94 -4.81 8.63
C GLY A 89 3.22 -5.50 9.11
N ILE A 90 4.12 -4.77 9.77
CA ILE A 90 5.33 -5.35 10.38
C ILE A 90 4.94 -6.39 11.42
N GLY A 91 4.01 -6.06 12.34
CA GLY A 91 3.55 -6.99 13.37
C GLY A 91 2.94 -8.26 12.78
N ALA A 92 2.02 -8.12 11.82
CA ALA A 92 1.36 -9.24 11.15
C ALA A 92 2.35 -10.12 10.37
N THR A 93 3.37 -9.51 9.75
CA THR A 93 4.44 -10.23 9.05
C THR A 93 5.22 -11.14 10.00
N ILE A 94 5.62 -10.61 11.17
CA ILE A 94 6.38 -11.36 12.18
C ILE A 94 5.53 -12.49 12.77
N MET A 95 4.22 -12.28 12.95
CA MET A 95 3.30 -13.28 13.50
C MET A 95 2.88 -14.37 12.50
N SER A 96 3.20 -14.24 11.21
CA SER A 96 2.68 -15.12 10.15
C SER A 96 3.18 -16.57 10.21
N GLY A 97 4.31 -16.83 10.86
CA GLY A 97 4.89 -18.19 11.00
C GLY A 97 5.42 -18.84 9.70
N ASN A 98 5.10 -18.29 8.53
CA ASN A 98 5.55 -18.74 7.22
C ASN A 98 6.21 -17.56 6.47
N PRO A 99 7.49 -17.65 6.07
CA PRO A 99 8.19 -16.58 5.34
C PRO A 99 7.48 -16.11 4.07
N TRP A 100 6.82 -17.02 3.36
CA TRP A 100 6.10 -16.71 2.12
C TRP A 100 4.82 -15.92 2.37
N THR A 101 4.05 -16.33 3.38
CA THR A 101 2.87 -15.59 3.83
C THR A 101 3.27 -14.25 4.43
N GLY A 102 4.37 -14.21 5.20
CA GLY A 102 4.97 -13.00 5.72
C GLY A 102 5.34 -12.02 4.62
N LEU A 103 5.96 -12.48 3.53
CA LEU A 103 6.29 -11.66 2.36
C LEU A 103 5.02 -11.01 1.79
N GLN A 104 3.96 -11.78 1.56
CA GLN A 104 2.70 -11.29 1.00
C GLN A 104 2.04 -10.24 1.91
N ILE A 105 1.98 -10.53 3.22
CA ILE A 105 1.43 -9.61 4.23
C ILE A 105 2.24 -8.31 4.24
N PHE A 106 3.57 -8.41 4.35
CA PHE A 106 4.45 -7.25 4.40
C PHE A 106 4.25 -6.33 3.21
N PHE A 107 4.30 -6.86 1.99
CA PHE A 107 4.12 -6.07 0.78
C PHE A 107 2.71 -5.48 0.68
N THR A 108 1.67 -6.21 1.10
CA THR A 108 0.30 -5.70 1.10
C THR A 108 0.18 -4.46 1.97
N PHE A 109 0.63 -4.52 3.22
CA PHE A 109 0.55 -3.40 4.15
C PHE A 109 1.50 -2.27 3.79
N LEU A 110 2.69 -2.58 3.26
CA LEU A 110 3.63 -1.58 2.74
C LEU A 110 3.02 -0.79 1.60
N THR A 111 2.44 -1.47 0.60
CA THR A 111 1.81 -0.79 -0.54
C THR A 111 0.59 0.00 -0.10
N ALA A 112 -0.27 -0.55 0.77
CA ALA A 112 -1.42 0.18 1.31
C ALA A 112 -1.00 1.47 2.04
N SER A 113 0.03 1.38 2.89
CA SER A 113 0.62 2.53 3.58
C SER A 113 1.16 3.56 2.60
N ALA A 114 1.97 3.13 1.62
CA ALA A 114 2.56 4.01 0.62
C ALA A 114 1.49 4.70 -0.24
N THR A 115 0.45 3.96 -0.66
CA THR A 115 -0.68 4.51 -1.41
C THR A 115 -1.41 5.59 -0.62
N LEU A 116 -1.76 5.33 0.64
CA LEU A 116 -2.40 6.32 1.51
C LEU A 116 -1.52 7.54 1.75
N PHE A 117 -0.23 7.31 2.00
CA PHE A 117 0.72 8.39 2.21
C PHE A 117 0.80 9.31 0.99
N ILE A 118 0.93 8.76 -0.22
CA ILE A 118 0.98 9.54 -1.47
C ILE A 118 -0.33 10.30 -1.70
N LEU A 119 -1.48 9.65 -1.47
CA LEU A 119 -2.79 10.27 -1.67
C LEU A 119 -3.11 11.36 -0.64
N SER A 120 -2.51 11.32 0.55
CA SER A 120 -2.65 12.42 1.51
C SER A 120 -2.10 13.74 0.95
N PHE A 121 -1.02 13.70 0.17
CA PHE A 121 -0.51 14.92 -0.46
C PHE A 121 -1.42 15.45 -1.56
N THR A 122 -2.15 14.58 -2.27
CA THR A 122 -3.12 15.03 -3.28
C THR A 122 -4.35 15.66 -2.62
N SER A 123 -4.78 15.18 -1.44
CA SER A 123 -5.93 15.76 -0.73
C SER A 123 -5.68 17.18 -0.22
N LEU A 124 -4.43 17.52 0.13
CA LEU A 124 -4.07 18.82 0.69
C LEU A 124 -3.59 19.82 -0.38
N PHE A 125 -2.80 19.37 -1.35
CA PHE A 125 -2.09 20.27 -2.27
C PHE A 125 -2.61 20.25 -3.71
N GLY A 126 -3.66 19.48 -4.00
CA GLY A 126 -4.20 19.34 -5.36
C GLY A 126 -3.31 18.54 -6.31
N GLY A 127 -2.15 18.06 -5.84
CA GLY A 127 -1.21 17.26 -6.62
C GLY A 127 0.09 17.00 -5.86
N VAL A 128 0.73 15.85 -6.12
CA VAL A 128 2.00 15.44 -5.44
C VAL A 128 3.13 16.44 -5.73
N LEU A 129 3.27 16.87 -6.99
CA LEU A 129 4.30 17.83 -7.42
C LEU A 129 4.12 19.20 -6.79
N ASP A 130 2.87 19.63 -6.61
CA ASP A 130 2.55 20.93 -5.99
C ASP A 130 2.75 20.88 -4.48
N GLY A 131 2.48 19.74 -3.84
CA GLY A 131 2.82 19.49 -2.44
C GLY A 131 4.33 19.59 -2.18
N ILE A 132 5.14 18.89 -2.98
CA ILE A 132 6.61 18.93 -2.86
C ILE A 132 7.14 20.35 -3.06
N LYS A 133 6.69 21.06 -4.11
CA LYS A 133 7.09 22.46 -4.36
C LYS A 133 6.71 23.40 -3.22
N THR A 134 5.54 23.20 -2.63
CA THR A 134 5.04 24.04 -1.53
C THR A 134 5.85 23.81 -0.25
N ILE A 135 6.12 22.55 0.09
CA ILE A 135 6.97 22.18 1.23
C ILE A 135 8.38 22.70 1.02
N TYR A 136 8.95 22.54 -0.17
CA TYR A 136 10.28 23.06 -0.52
C TYR A 136 10.36 24.58 -0.40
N LYS A 137 9.38 25.33 -0.94
CA LYS A 137 9.30 26.79 -0.77
C LYS A 137 9.22 27.20 0.70
N TYR A 138 8.42 26.49 1.50
CA TYR A 138 8.23 26.78 2.91
C TYR A 138 9.51 26.52 3.72
N ALA A 139 10.17 25.38 3.48
CA ALA A 139 11.46 25.02 4.06
C ALA A 139 12.55 26.05 3.70
N LYS A 140 12.66 26.41 2.42
CA LYS A 140 13.60 27.43 1.94
C LYS A 140 13.36 28.80 2.57
N LYS A 141 12.10 29.21 2.76
CA LYS A 141 11.74 30.46 3.44
C LYS A 141 12.13 30.45 4.93
N ARG A 142 11.98 29.33 5.63
CA ARG A 142 12.39 29.20 7.03
C ARG A 142 13.90 29.19 7.19
N ILE A 143 14.63 28.54 6.30
CA ILE A 143 16.11 28.51 6.33
C ILE A 143 16.68 29.90 6.08
N LYS A 144 16.09 30.70 5.19
CA LYS A 144 16.53 32.09 4.94
C LYS A 144 16.21 33.10 6.06
N LYS A 145 15.36 32.71 7.02
CA LYS A 145 14.93 33.58 8.14
C LYS A 145 15.70 33.27 9.44
N ARG A 146 16.54 32.24 9.44
CA ARG A 146 17.57 31.96 10.43
C ARG A 146 18.93 32.27 9.81
#